data_AF-A0A060XKR1-F1
#
_entry.id   AF-A0A060XKR1-F1
#
_cell.length_a   1.000
_cell.length_b   1.000
_cell.length_c   1.000
_cell.angle_alpha   90.00
_cell.angle_beta   90.00
_cell.angle_gamma   90.00
#
_symmetry.space_group_name_H-M   'P 1'
#
loop_
_entity.id
_entity.type
_entity.pdbx_description
1 polymer ?
#
loop_
_entity_poly.entity_id
_entity_poly.type
_entity_poly.pdbx_seq_one_letter_code
_entity_poly.pdbx_strand_id
1 'polypeptide(L)'
;MELVCSQRSLKQYGERSRELFDYICNHWNRICIVFLFVEHMLLGFESEERALKSLVLDHTHTLGKILAKNSDVKSEEPFAAIITILKTCKQKASDLICKFGFQCRVCMGEPQDPVDLPCHHIFCLTCVRGCLNTGQMYCPMCKHELPDDFQVKVSEDIRACITLNAQFRQSCNAFFIDLVTTVCFKDNIPPSKGVILHLLSFLMVETEPIPLIRAQSQIHTKDFSPFDESMDKNPVVRSVILKLLLKYTFDEVKEYLQQYLTLIEESNILEAEDKNELYALYINCLEDSMFDRKPHECQKPADQQAYLQKETEFLSHFLDSVTASAETVTIEYLQQIARVRLCLDTAAHLLHSTQSGECENRQDAVEEFLCAVRSLCKESKNDWYRVYLIRNISSQQGVEYVQRMLRDTETYRWLFPEEVQQQNEDVGQMDQYLVYGDNYQVIREAVAKAVLEDSVQEIEDTCQRCTAPARRRTLYILLALFREVTSLYRAANTGLHPP
;
A
#
# COMPACT_ATOMS: atom_id res chain seq x y z
N MET A 1 -31.80 12.49 -1.21
CA MET A 1 -31.98 11.30 -2.06
C MET A 1 -31.16 10.12 -1.56
N GLU A 2 -29.85 10.27 -1.34
CA GLU A 2 -29.01 9.21 -0.75
C GLU A 2 -29.57 8.55 0.53
N LEU A 3 -30.10 9.35 1.46
CA LEU A 3 -30.75 8.83 2.67
C LEU A 3 -32.02 8.00 2.37
N VAL A 4 -32.80 8.44 1.37
CA VAL A 4 -34.03 7.77 0.94
C VAL A 4 -33.70 6.43 0.28
N CYS A 5 -32.64 6.39 -0.54
CA CYS A 5 -32.11 5.21 -1.23
C CYS A 5 -31.25 4.30 -0.33
N SER A 6 -31.17 4.55 0.98
CA SER A 6 -30.36 3.73 1.90
C SER A 6 -31.08 2.45 2.34
N GLN A 7 -30.33 1.37 2.55
CA GLN A 7 -30.86 0.06 2.96
C GLN A 7 -31.61 0.08 4.30
N ARG A 8 -31.38 1.09 5.16
CA ARG A 8 -32.10 1.25 6.44
C ARG A 8 -33.58 1.59 6.21
N SER A 9 -33.91 2.25 5.11
CA SER A 9 -35.27 2.68 4.75
C SER A 9 -36.13 1.52 4.21
N LEU A 10 -35.50 0.55 3.55
CA LEU A 10 -36.14 -0.61 2.90
C LEU A 10 -36.90 -1.52 3.87
N LYS A 11 -36.40 -1.69 5.10
CA LYS A 11 -37.03 -2.56 6.12
C LYS A 11 -38.41 -2.06 6.58
N GLN A 12 -38.74 -0.79 6.30
CA GLN A 12 -39.98 -0.15 6.73
C GLN A 12 -41.04 -0.08 5.62
N TYR A 13 -40.73 -0.55 4.42
CA TYR A 13 -41.58 -0.40 3.24
C TYR A 13 -42.36 -1.67 2.88
N GLY A 14 -43.66 -1.48 2.60
CA GLY A 14 -44.52 -2.49 1.96
C GLY A 14 -44.18 -2.69 0.49
N GLU A 15 -44.72 -3.73 -0.13
CA GLU A 15 -44.34 -4.22 -1.47
C GLU A 15 -44.36 -3.15 -2.57
N ARG A 16 -45.46 -2.39 -2.70
CA ARG A 16 -45.58 -1.30 -3.68
C ARG A 16 -44.56 -0.16 -3.47
N SER A 17 -44.17 0.09 -2.24
CA SER A 17 -43.14 1.10 -1.92
C SER A 17 -41.73 0.60 -2.26
N ARG A 18 -41.50 -0.72 -2.31
CA ARG A 18 -40.23 -1.31 -2.76
C ARG A 18 -40.05 -1.19 -4.27
N GLU A 19 -41.11 -1.41 -5.05
CA GLU A 19 -41.08 -1.17 -6.50
C GLU A 19 -40.75 0.30 -6.84
N LEU A 20 -41.38 1.25 -6.13
CA LEU A 20 -41.03 2.67 -6.26
C LEU A 20 -39.59 2.96 -5.80
N PHE A 21 -39.10 2.28 -4.76
CA PHE A 21 -37.74 2.44 -4.27
C PHE A 21 -36.72 2.03 -5.32
N ASP A 22 -36.87 0.86 -5.95
CA ASP A 22 -35.95 0.39 -6.99
C ASP A 22 -35.97 1.33 -8.21
N TYR A 23 -37.16 1.79 -8.59
CA TYR A 23 -37.32 2.81 -9.63
C TYR A 23 -36.55 4.10 -9.28
N ILE A 24 -36.69 4.62 -8.07
CA ILE A 24 -36.01 5.85 -7.61
C ILE A 24 -34.50 5.64 -7.55
N CYS A 25 -34.03 4.50 -7.02
CA CYS A 25 -32.60 4.18 -6.93
C CYS A 25 -31.96 4.09 -8.31
N ASN A 26 -32.63 3.44 -9.27
CA ASN A 26 -32.15 3.36 -10.64
C ASN A 26 -32.06 4.75 -11.30
N HIS A 27 -33.07 5.60 -11.12
CA HIS A 27 -33.03 6.97 -11.66
C HIS A 27 -31.95 7.82 -10.99
N TRP A 28 -31.78 7.69 -9.68
CA TRP A 28 -30.76 8.41 -8.93
C TRP A 28 -29.35 7.97 -9.31
N ASN A 29 -29.08 6.66 -9.39
CA ASN A 29 -27.80 6.11 -9.84
C ASN A 29 -27.45 6.61 -11.25
N ARG A 30 -28.43 6.62 -12.16
CA ARG A 30 -28.25 7.18 -13.51
C ARG A 30 -27.84 8.65 -13.46
N ILE A 31 -28.52 9.47 -12.66
CA ILE A 31 -28.19 10.89 -12.51
C ILE A 31 -26.78 11.06 -11.95
N CYS A 32 -26.42 10.30 -10.90
CA CYS A 32 -25.09 10.34 -10.30
C CYS A 32 -24.00 10.00 -11.31
N ILE A 33 -24.15 8.90 -12.07
CA ILE A 33 -23.14 8.49 -13.05
C ILE A 33 -22.98 9.53 -14.16
N VAL A 34 -24.08 10.08 -14.67
CA VAL A 34 -24.04 11.13 -15.70
C VAL A 34 -23.42 12.41 -15.13
N PHE A 35 -23.74 12.76 -13.88
CA PHE A 35 -23.14 13.89 -13.19
C PHE A 35 -21.63 13.72 -13.04
N LEU A 36 -21.16 12.56 -12.55
CA LEU A 36 -19.72 12.24 -12.44
C LEU A 36 -19.03 12.36 -13.80
N PHE A 37 -19.66 11.86 -14.87
CA PHE A 37 -19.09 11.98 -16.21
C PHE A 37 -18.96 13.44 -16.65
N VAL A 38 -19.98 14.27 -16.43
CA VAL A 38 -19.94 15.71 -16.74
C VAL A 38 -18.90 16.43 -15.89
N GLU A 39 -18.85 16.14 -14.59
CA GLU A 39 -17.92 16.75 -13.65
C GLU A 39 -16.48 16.49 -14.09
N HIS A 40 -16.10 15.24 -14.32
CA HIS A 40 -14.72 14.90 -14.67
C HIS A 40 -14.36 15.24 -16.12
N MET A 41 -15.28 15.07 -17.09
CA MET A 41 -14.98 15.18 -18.52
C MET A 41 -15.29 16.56 -19.13
N LEU A 42 -16.21 17.35 -18.56
CA LEU A 42 -16.56 18.69 -19.06
C LEU A 42 -16.07 19.80 -18.15
N LEU A 43 -16.19 19.63 -16.83
CA LEU A 43 -15.79 20.67 -15.86
C LEU A 43 -14.33 20.51 -15.43
N GLY A 44 -13.88 19.27 -15.20
CA GLY A 44 -12.52 18.94 -14.81
C GLY A 44 -11.50 18.96 -15.95
N PHE A 45 -11.96 19.08 -17.21
CA PHE A 45 -11.11 19.20 -18.40
C PHE A 45 -11.26 20.58 -19.02
N GLU A 46 -10.38 21.51 -18.63
CA GLU A 46 -10.34 22.86 -19.16
C GLU A 46 -9.65 22.91 -20.53
N SER A 47 -10.39 22.54 -21.59
CA SER A 47 -9.94 22.75 -22.98
C SER A 47 -10.80 23.80 -23.68
N GLU A 48 -10.16 24.64 -24.49
CA GLU A 48 -10.85 25.60 -25.36
C GLU A 48 -11.38 24.96 -26.66
N GLU A 49 -11.03 23.68 -26.91
CA GLU A 49 -11.43 22.99 -28.14
C GLU A 49 -12.92 22.64 -28.16
N ARG A 50 -13.67 23.35 -29.01
CA ARG A 50 -15.11 23.10 -29.20
C ARG A 50 -15.43 21.69 -29.67
N ALA A 51 -14.55 21.07 -30.47
CA ALA A 51 -14.74 19.72 -30.99
C ALA A 51 -14.74 18.67 -29.88
N LEU A 52 -13.81 18.78 -28.92
CA LEU A 52 -13.75 17.90 -27.75
C LEU A 52 -14.97 18.10 -26.84
N LYS A 53 -15.39 19.35 -26.61
CA LYS A 53 -16.62 19.62 -25.84
C LYS A 53 -17.86 19.00 -26.48
N SER A 54 -18.02 19.13 -27.80
CA SER A 54 -19.11 18.49 -28.54
C SER A 54 -19.06 16.97 -28.41
N LEU A 55 -17.87 16.38 -28.56
CA LEU A 55 -17.66 14.94 -28.43
C LEU A 55 -18.10 14.45 -27.04
N VAL A 56 -17.67 15.12 -25.98
CA VAL A 56 -18.01 14.73 -24.59
C VAL A 56 -19.51 14.88 -24.34
N LEU A 57 -20.16 15.93 -24.85
CA LEU A 57 -21.62 16.11 -24.75
C LEU A 57 -22.39 14.98 -25.45
N ASP A 58 -21.95 14.57 -26.64
CA ASP A 58 -22.55 13.46 -27.38
C ASP A 58 -22.45 12.14 -26.61
N HIS A 59 -21.29 11.87 -25.99
CA HIS A 59 -21.09 10.68 -25.15
C HIS A 59 -21.86 10.77 -23.83
N THR A 60 -22.02 11.97 -23.25
CA THR A 60 -22.85 12.21 -22.06
C THR A 60 -24.31 11.86 -22.33
N HIS A 61 -24.85 12.29 -23.47
CA HIS A 61 -26.22 11.95 -23.87
C HIS A 61 -26.38 10.46 -24.16
N THR A 62 -25.38 9.83 -24.79
CA THR A 62 -25.37 8.38 -25.06
C THR A 62 -25.34 7.58 -23.76
N LEU A 63 -24.49 7.97 -22.80
CA LEU A 63 -24.42 7.41 -21.45
C LEU A 63 -25.77 7.50 -20.74
N GLY A 64 -26.37 8.69 -20.76
CA GLY A 64 -27.69 8.92 -20.20
C GLY A 64 -28.78 8.06 -20.83
N LYS A 65 -28.71 7.75 -22.13
CA LYS A 65 -29.68 6.86 -22.81
C LYS A 65 -29.50 5.39 -22.46
N ILE A 66 -28.26 4.90 -22.39
CA ILE A 66 -27.98 3.50 -22.07
C ILE A 66 -28.40 3.19 -20.63
N LEU A 67 -28.04 4.07 -19.70
CA LEU A 67 -28.38 3.90 -18.28
C LEU A 67 -29.87 4.14 -17.97
N ALA A 68 -30.67 4.57 -18.96
CA ALA A 68 -32.12 4.68 -18.80
C ALA A 68 -32.79 3.30 -18.65
N LYS A 69 -32.19 2.24 -19.20
CA LYS A 69 -32.72 0.87 -19.12
C LYS A 69 -32.31 0.19 -17.82
N ASN A 70 -31.02 0.21 -17.52
CA ASN A 70 -30.44 -0.33 -16.30
C ASN A 70 -29.22 0.52 -15.92
N SER A 71 -29.19 1.02 -14.68
CA SER A 71 -28.12 1.84 -14.14
C SER A 71 -27.37 1.17 -12.99
N ASP A 72 -27.66 -0.10 -12.70
CA ASP A 72 -26.96 -0.88 -11.68
C ASP A 72 -25.58 -1.32 -12.18
N VAL A 73 -24.58 -0.47 -11.99
CA VAL A 73 -23.19 -0.72 -12.40
C VAL A 73 -22.50 -1.86 -11.65
N LYS A 74 -23.18 -2.52 -10.72
CA LYS A 74 -22.73 -3.78 -10.12
C LYS A 74 -22.99 -4.99 -11.01
N SER A 75 -23.88 -4.83 -11.98
CA SER A 75 -24.20 -5.81 -13.01
C SER A 75 -23.28 -5.65 -14.23
N GLU A 76 -22.97 -6.76 -14.90
CA GLU A 76 -21.98 -6.80 -16.00
C GLU A 76 -22.37 -5.92 -17.20
N GLU A 77 -23.64 -6.00 -17.64
CA GLU A 77 -24.12 -5.29 -18.83
C GLU A 77 -23.94 -3.76 -18.74
N PRO A 78 -24.49 -3.05 -17.72
CA PRO A 78 -24.32 -1.60 -17.62
C PRO A 78 -22.87 -1.21 -17.37
N PHE A 79 -22.11 -1.98 -16.57
CA PHE A 79 -20.70 -1.70 -16.33
C PHE A 79 -19.90 -1.76 -17.64
N ALA A 80 -20.00 -2.86 -18.40
CA ALA A 80 -19.32 -3.02 -19.67
C ALA A 80 -19.74 -1.95 -20.70
N ALA A 81 -21.01 -1.55 -20.70
CA ALA A 81 -21.49 -0.47 -21.57
C ALA A 81 -20.85 0.88 -21.25
N ILE A 82 -20.69 1.23 -19.96
CA ILE A 82 -20.00 2.46 -19.54
C ILE A 82 -18.52 2.42 -19.97
N ILE A 83 -17.84 1.29 -19.72
CA ILE A 83 -16.44 1.13 -20.14
C ILE A 83 -16.31 1.28 -21.66
N THR A 84 -17.24 0.73 -22.44
CA THR A 84 -17.25 0.85 -23.90
C THR A 84 -17.43 2.29 -24.35
N ILE A 85 -18.34 3.05 -23.72
CA ILE A 85 -18.52 4.49 -23.98
C ILE A 85 -17.24 5.24 -23.66
N LEU A 86 -16.62 4.98 -22.51
CA LEU A 86 -15.42 5.66 -22.07
C LEU A 86 -14.23 5.38 -23.01
N LYS A 87 -14.02 4.12 -23.41
CA LYS A 87 -13.05 3.71 -24.42
C LYS A 87 -13.29 4.39 -25.78
N THR A 88 -14.53 4.41 -26.24
CA THR A 88 -14.90 5.04 -27.51
C THR A 88 -14.70 6.56 -27.47
N CYS A 89 -15.06 7.21 -26.37
CA CYS A 89 -14.88 8.63 -26.15
C CYS A 89 -13.39 8.99 -26.20
N LYS A 90 -12.56 8.25 -25.45
CA LYS A 90 -11.10 8.42 -25.43
C LYS A 90 -10.48 8.23 -26.82
N GLN A 91 -10.87 7.17 -27.55
CA GLN A 91 -10.34 6.93 -28.88
C GLN A 91 -10.69 8.07 -29.85
N LYS A 92 -11.95 8.49 -29.89
CA LYS A 92 -12.36 9.62 -30.75
C LYS A 92 -11.69 10.93 -30.36
N ALA A 93 -11.45 11.17 -29.07
CA ALA A 93 -10.70 12.33 -28.61
C ALA A 93 -9.24 12.24 -29.07
N SER A 94 -8.61 11.07 -28.95
CA SER A 94 -7.24 10.81 -29.44
C SER A 94 -7.13 11.12 -30.94
N ASP A 95 -8.09 10.67 -31.75
CA ASP A 95 -8.13 10.89 -33.20
C ASP A 95 -8.33 12.37 -33.58
N LEU A 96 -9.05 13.14 -32.75
CA LEU A 96 -9.23 14.58 -32.93
C LEU A 96 -7.98 15.37 -32.54
N ILE A 97 -7.31 14.97 -31.46
CA ILE A 97 -6.15 15.66 -30.88
C ILE A 97 -4.89 15.45 -31.72
N CYS A 98 -4.59 14.20 -32.12
CA CYS A 98 -3.38 13.89 -32.90
C CYS A 98 -3.64 12.84 -33.96
N LYS A 99 -3.37 13.20 -35.23
CA LYS A 99 -3.50 12.29 -36.37
C LYS A 99 -2.34 11.31 -36.55
N PHE A 100 -1.23 11.54 -35.83
CA PHE A 100 0.06 10.88 -36.06
C PHE A 100 0.35 9.74 -35.07
N GLY A 101 -0.56 9.50 -34.12
CA GLY A 101 -0.41 8.48 -33.06
C GLY A 101 0.40 8.96 -31.85
N PHE A 102 0.33 8.20 -30.76
CA PHE A 102 0.87 8.58 -29.44
C PHE A 102 1.94 7.62 -28.90
N GLN A 103 2.55 6.79 -29.74
CA GLN A 103 3.49 5.75 -29.32
C GLN A 103 4.79 5.80 -30.13
N CYS A 104 5.93 5.86 -29.44
CA CYS A 104 7.25 5.73 -30.06
C CYS A 104 7.51 4.26 -30.41
N ARG A 105 7.83 3.94 -31.67
CA ARG A 105 8.10 2.56 -32.10
C ARG A 105 9.47 2.00 -31.67
N VAL A 106 10.30 2.79 -30.99
CA VAL A 106 11.60 2.34 -30.47
C VAL A 106 11.47 1.89 -29.03
N CYS A 107 10.95 2.76 -28.14
CA CYS A 107 10.76 2.41 -26.73
C CYS A 107 9.37 1.82 -26.43
N MET A 108 8.46 1.79 -27.40
CA MET A 108 7.07 1.34 -27.28
C MET A 108 6.23 2.11 -26.25
N GLY A 109 6.73 3.24 -25.74
CA GLY A 109 6.03 4.13 -24.81
C GLY A 109 5.56 5.44 -25.44
N GLU A 110 4.90 6.27 -24.64
CA GLU A 110 4.51 7.63 -25.01
C GLU A 110 5.77 8.49 -25.30
N PRO A 111 5.87 9.16 -26.47
CA PRO A 111 7.07 9.90 -26.85
C PRO A 111 7.46 11.00 -25.85
N GLN A 112 8.64 10.88 -25.26
CA GLN A 112 9.26 11.95 -24.46
C GLN A 112 10.10 12.83 -25.37
N ASP A 113 9.86 14.15 -25.33
CA ASP A 113 10.45 15.11 -26.26
C ASP A 113 10.25 14.68 -27.73
N PRO A 114 9.01 14.72 -28.24
CA PRO A 114 8.64 14.14 -29.52
C PRO A 114 9.33 14.83 -30.69
N VAL A 115 9.96 14.05 -31.55
CA VAL A 115 10.55 14.50 -32.81
C VAL A 115 9.66 14.05 -33.96
N ASP A 116 9.28 15.00 -34.82
CA ASP A 116 8.64 14.69 -36.10
C ASP A 116 9.71 14.50 -37.18
N LEU A 117 9.68 13.36 -37.86
CA LEU A 117 10.50 13.15 -39.05
C LEU A 117 9.75 13.63 -40.31
N PRO A 118 10.43 13.95 -41.42
CA PRO A 118 9.78 14.34 -42.69
C PRO A 118 8.78 13.31 -43.24
N CYS A 119 8.91 12.04 -42.84
CA CYS A 119 7.95 10.98 -43.15
C CYS A 119 6.76 10.90 -42.17
N HIS A 120 6.60 11.89 -41.27
CA HIS A 120 5.57 12.00 -40.23
C HIS A 120 5.56 10.90 -39.16
N HIS A 121 6.70 10.25 -38.95
CA HIS A 121 6.84 9.26 -37.87
C HIS A 121 7.42 9.93 -36.62
N ILE A 122 6.77 9.71 -35.48
CA ILE A 122 7.10 10.33 -34.20
C ILE A 122 7.97 9.40 -33.35
N PHE A 123 9.05 9.96 -32.79
CA PHE A 123 9.95 9.25 -31.88
C PHE A 123 10.33 10.13 -30.68
N CYS A 124 10.81 9.53 -29.60
CA CYS A 124 11.50 10.30 -28.55
C CYS A 124 12.81 10.89 -29.10
N LEU A 125 13.19 12.07 -28.64
CA LEU A 125 14.48 12.70 -28.99
C LEU A 125 15.68 11.78 -28.72
N THR A 126 15.68 11.10 -27.57
CA THR A 126 16.73 10.16 -27.19
C THR A 126 16.74 8.92 -28.06
N CYS A 127 15.56 8.34 -28.34
CA CYS A 127 15.41 7.17 -29.19
C CYS A 127 15.91 7.44 -30.62
N VAL A 128 15.48 8.55 -31.23
CA VAL A 128 15.88 8.86 -32.61
C VAL A 128 17.36 9.19 -32.70
N ARG A 129 17.93 9.91 -31.72
CA ARG A 129 19.38 10.17 -31.66
C ARG A 129 20.20 8.90 -31.47
N GLY A 130 19.69 7.92 -30.72
CA GLY A 130 20.33 6.61 -30.58
C GLY A 130 20.28 5.77 -31.86
N CYS A 131 19.30 6.01 -32.74
CA CYS A 131 19.17 5.30 -34.02
C CYS A 131 19.91 5.98 -35.18
N LEU A 132 20.07 7.31 -35.14
CA LEU A 132 20.75 8.08 -36.18
C LEU A 132 22.25 8.17 -35.88
N ASN A 133 23.06 7.47 -36.67
CA ASN A 133 24.53 7.54 -36.59
C ASN A 133 25.10 8.32 -37.78
N THR A 134 26.31 8.86 -37.67
CA THR A 134 27.02 9.56 -38.77
C THR A 134 27.15 8.61 -39.97
N GLY A 135 26.35 8.84 -41.02
CA GLY A 135 26.29 8.01 -42.24
C GLY A 135 25.04 7.12 -42.38
N GLN A 136 24.13 7.10 -41.41
CA GLN A 136 22.86 6.36 -41.45
C GLN A 136 21.70 7.27 -41.05
N MET A 137 21.32 8.16 -41.97
CA MET A 137 20.25 9.15 -41.81
C MET A 137 18.94 8.61 -42.39
N TYR A 138 18.33 7.61 -41.76
CA TYR A 138 17.04 7.07 -42.19
C TYR A 138 16.06 6.90 -41.03
N CYS A 139 14.77 7.01 -41.34
CA CYS A 139 13.71 6.74 -40.37
C CYS A 139 13.84 5.29 -39.83
N PRO A 140 13.86 5.09 -38.50
CA PRO A 140 13.96 3.76 -37.91
C PRO A 140 12.85 2.80 -38.36
N MET A 141 11.66 3.34 -38.66
CA MET A 141 10.45 2.58 -38.99
C MET A 141 10.29 2.30 -40.49
N CYS A 142 10.29 3.33 -41.34
CA CYS A 142 10.01 3.17 -42.78
C CYS A 142 11.25 3.25 -43.68
N LYS A 143 12.44 3.45 -43.09
CA LYS A 143 13.72 3.60 -43.82
C LYS A 143 13.77 4.76 -44.81
N HIS A 144 12.85 5.73 -44.71
CA HIS A 144 12.90 6.96 -45.49
C HIS A 144 14.17 7.74 -45.17
N GLU A 145 14.93 8.14 -46.19
CA GLU A 145 16.15 8.92 -46.04
C GLU A 145 15.82 10.32 -45.53
N LEU A 146 16.59 10.77 -44.54
CA LEU A 146 16.51 12.11 -43.98
C LEU A 146 17.53 12.99 -44.73
N PRO A 147 17.18 14.26 -45.03
CA PRO A 147 18.12 15.20 -45.60
C PRO A 147 19.40 15.33 -44.76
N ASP A 148 20.55 15.52 -45.40
CA ASP A 148 21.86 15.63 -44.73
C ASP A 148 21.94 16.80 -43.72
N ASP A 149 21.12 17.84 -43.92
CA ASP A 149 21.02 19.02 -43.05
C ASP A 149 19.87 18.94 -42.04
N PHE A 150 19.16 17.81 -41.96
CA PHE A 150 18.02 17.64 -41.06
C PHE A 150 18.44 17.77 -39.59
N GLN A 151 17.87 18.75 -38.90
CA GLN A 151 18.09 18.96 -37.48
C GLN A 151 17.02 18.26 -36.65
N VAL A 152 17.45 17.27 -35.85
CA VAL A 152 16.59 16.60 -34.87
C VAL A 152 16.19 17.57 -33.76
N LYS A 153 14.98 18.13 -33.88
CA LYS A 153 14.39 19.07 -32.92
C LYS A 153 13.05 18.53 -32.42
N VAL A 154 12.72 18.93 -31.21
CA VAL A 154 11.42 18.62 -30.62
C VAL A 154 10.33 19.42 -31.33
N SER A 155 9.23 18.75 -31.63
CA SER A 155 8.02 19.37 -32.15
C SER A 155 7.11 19.78 -30.99
N GLU A 156 7.02 21.10 -30.75
CA GLU A 156 6.16 21.65 -29.70
C GLU A 156 4.68 21.36 -29.96
N ASP A 157 4.24 21.37 -31.22
CA ASP A 157 2.87 21.06 -31.60
C ASP A 157 2.50 19.62 -31.21
N ILE A 158 3.39 18.66 -31.51
CA ILE A 158 3.17 17.25 -31.14
C ILE A 158 3.24 17.07 -29.62
N ARG A 159 4.15 17.78 -28.94
CA ARG A 159 4.22 17.76 -27.47
C ARG A 159 2.93 18.27 -26.85
N ALA A 160 2.36 19.35 -27.38
CA ALA A 160 1.08 19.89 -26.95
C ALA A 160 -0.06 18.88 -27.18
N CYS A 161 -0.13 18.25 -28.35
CA CYS A 161 -1.11 17.18 -28.63
C CYS A 161 -0.98 15.98 -27.68
N ILE A 162 0.24 15.49 -27.41
CA ILE A 162 0.48 14.39 -26.48
C ILE A 162 0.01 14.78 -25.06
N THR A 163 0.37 15.99 -24.62
CA THR A 163 0.01 16.52 -23.30
C THR A 163 -1.51 16.66 -23.16
N LEU A 164 -2.19 17.19 -24.18
CA LEU A 164 -3.65 17.33 -24.18
C LEU A 164 -4.35 15.97 -24.13
N ASN A 165 -3.86 14.98 -24.89
CA ASN A 165 -4.39 13.63 -24.86
C ASN A 165 -4.14 12.94 -23.50
N ALA A 166 -2.98 13.16 -22.88
CA ALA A 166 -2.68 12.66 -21.55
C ALA A 166 -3.60 13.28 -20.49
N GLN A 167 -3.89 14.58 -20.57
CA GLN A 167 -4.87 15.26 -19.71
C GLN A 167 -6.28 14.69 -19.90
N PHE A 168 -6.72 14.49 -21.15
CA PHE A 168 -8.02 13.87 -21.43
C PHE A 168 -8.11 12.45 -20.86
N ARG A 169 -7.05 11.64 -21.02
CA ARG A 169 -6.94 10.30 -20.44
C ARG A 169 -6.98 10.35 -18.90
N GLN A 170 -6.35 11.34 -18.29
CA GLN A 170 -6.40 11.55 -16.84
C GLN A 170 -7.83 11.86 -16.36
N SER A 171 -8.57 12.71 -17.07
CA SER A 171 -9.99 12.96 -16.78
C SER A 171 -10.84 11.70 -16.92
N CYS A 172 -10.62 10.90 -17.97
CA CYS A 172 -11.27 9.59 -18.11
C CYS A 172 -10.98 8.65 -16.94
N ASN A 173 -9.72 8.58 -16.52
CA ASN A 173 -9.30 7.76 -15.39
C ASN A 173 -9.92 8.26 -14.08
N ALA A 174 -9.94 9.57 -13.84
CA ALA A 174 -10.57 10.16 -12.66
C ALA A 174 -12.06 9.79 -12.57
N PHE A 175 -12.80 9.93 -13.68
CA PHE A 175 -14.18 9.47 -13.78
C PHE A 175 -14.32 7.98 -13.47
N PHE A 176 -13.47 7.14 -14.06
CA PHE A 176 -13.51 5.68 -13.86
C PHE A 176 -13.26 5.30 -12.40
N ILE A 177 -12.23 5.87 -11.77
CA ILE A 177 -11.91 5.62 -10.36
C ILE A 177 -13.07 6.06 -9.47
N ASP A 178 -13.62 7.25 -9.70
CA ASP A 178 -14.76 7.75 -8.93
C ASP A 178 -15.98 6.84 -9.10
N LEU A 179 -16.36 6.50 -10.35
CA LEU A 179 -17.44 5.56 -10.65
C LEU A 179 -17.30 4.23 -9.88
N VAL A 180 -16.10 3.64 -9.90
CA VAL A 180 -15.84 2.38 -9.21
C VAL A 180 -15.97 2.57 -7.70
N THR A 181 -15.32 3.60 -7.14
CA THR A 181 -15.23 3.79 -5.69
C THR A 181 -16.52 4.29 -5.04
N THR A 182 -17.29 5.15 -5.73
CA THR A 182 -18.49 5.80 -5.18
C THR A 182 -19.81 5.18 -5.65
N VAL A 183 -19.81 4.43 -6.75
CA VAL A 183 -21.02 3.80 -7.30
C VAL A 183 -20.94 2.27 -7.27
N CYS A 184 -19.90 1.64 -7.85
CA CYS A 184 -19.79 0.18 -7.86
C CYS A 184 -19.61 -0.41 -6.46
N PHE A 185 -18.79 0.20 -5.61
CA PHE A 185 -18.48 -0.25 -4.24
C PHE A 185 -19.18 0.57 -3.15
N LYS A 186 -20.39 1.07 -3.44
CA LYS A 186 -21.09 2.05 -2.61
C LYS A 186 -21.68 1.49 -1.31
N ASP A 187 -22.29 0.31 -1.38
CA ASP A 187 -23.04 -0.29 -0.27
C ASP A 187 -22.45 -1.66 0.12
N ASN A 188 -23.08 -2.33 1.08
CA ASN A 188 -22.62 -3.60 1.66
C ASN A 188 -22.85 -4.84 0.79
N ILE A 189 -23.29 -4.68 -0.46
CA ILE A 189 -23.46 -5.77 -1.42
C ILE A 189 -22.33 -5.69 -2.45
N PRO A 190 -21.51 -6.74 -2.61
CA PRO A 190 -20.44 -6.75 -3.59
C PRO A 190 -20.97 -6.71 -5.03
N PRO A 191 -20.20 -6.18 -5.99
CA PRO A 191 -20.52 -6.32 -7.41
C PRO A 191 -20.60 -7.77 -7.85
N SER A 192 -21.23 -8.02 -9.00
CA SER A 192 -21.27 -9.35 -9.62
C SER A 192 -19.86 -9.87 -9.93
N LYS A 193 -19.72 -11.20 -9.97
CA LYS A 193 -18.46 -11.89 -10.30
C LYS A 193 -17.82 -11.34 -11.59
N GLY A 194 -18.58 -11.18 -12.67
CA GLY A 194 -18.01 -10.67 -13.92
C GLY A 194 -17.51 -9.24 -13.82
N VAL A 195 -18.16 -8.36 -13.04
CA VAL A 195 -17.65 -7.00 -12.79
C VAL A 195 -16.35 -7.04 -12.01
N ILE A 196 -16.25 -7.85 -10.95
CA ILE A 196 -15.01 -7.99 -10.16
C ILE A 196 -13.86 -8.49 -11.01
N LEU A 197 -14.08 -9.53 -11.83
CA LEU A 197 -13.06 -10.06 -12.73
C LEU A 197 -12.65 -9.05 -13.80
N HIS A 198 -13.58 -8.25 -14.32
CA HIS A 198 -13.30 -7.17 -15.26
C HIS A 198 -12.49 -6.03 -14.61
N LEU A 199 -12.71 -5.75 -13.31
CA LEU A 199 -11.91 -4.77 -12.58
C LEU A 199 -10.49 -5.26 -12.33
N LEU A 200 -10.32 -6.53 -11.97
CA LEU A 200 -9.00 -7.16 -11.79
C LEU A 200 -8.21 -7.18 -13.09
N SER A 201 -8.87 -7.41 -14.24
CA SER A 201 -8.20 -7.37 -15.54
C SER A 201 -7.70 -5.97 -15.93
N PHE A 202 -8.16 -4.89 -15.28
CA PHE A 202 -7.61 -3.55 -15.49
C PHE A 202 -6.32 -3.26 -14.70
N LEU A 203 -5.78 -4.21 -13.96
CA LEU A 203 -4.49 -4.06 -13.26
C LEU A 203 -3.31 -4.63 -14.05
N MET A 204 -3.59 -5.44 -15.07
CA MET A 204 -2.57 -6.14 -15.86
C MET A 204 -2.92 -6.11 -17.35
N VAL A 205 -1.91 -6.20 -18.20
CA VAL A 205 -2.05 -6.29 -19.65
C VAL A 205 -1.18 -7.42 -20.15
N GLU A 206 -1.74 -8.30 -20.97
CA GLU A 206 -0.97 -9.28 -21.71
C GLU A 206 -0.57 -8.68 -23.06
N THR A 207 0.72 -8.67 -23.36
CA THR A 207 1.25 -8.18 -24.64
C THR A 207 1.50 -9.34 -25.59
N GLU A 208 1.12 -9.14 -26.85
CA GLU A 208 1.36 -10.09 -27.92
C GLU A 208 2.87 -10.31 -28.16
N PRO A 209 3.29 -11.53 -28.50
CA PRO A 209 4.69 -11.85 -28.72
C PRO A 209 5.26 -11.03 -29.88
N ILE A 210 6.37 -10.32 -29.64
CA ILE A 210 7.03 -9.48 -30.64
C ILE A 210 7.64 -10.39 -31.72
N PRO A 211 7.24 -10.34 -33.01
CA PRO A 211 7.69 -11.32 -34.01
C PRO A 211 9.21 -11.38 -34.25
N LEU A 212 9.93 -10.31 -33.91
CA LEU A 212 11.38 -10.17 -34.13
C LEU A 212 12.24 -10.82 -33.04
N ILE A 213 11.68 -11.03 -31.85
CA ILE A 213 12.35 -11.63 -30.70
C ILE A 213 11.45 -12.80 -30.37
N ARG A 214 11.89 -14.06 -30.44
CA ARG A 214 11.04 -15.24 -30.08
C ARG A 214 10.71 -15.26 -28.57
N ALA A 215 10.17 -14.18 -28.03
CA ALA A 215 9.67 -14.02 -26.68
C ALA A 215 8.21 -14.48 -26.66
N GLN A 216 7.85 -15.19 -25.60
CA GLN A 216 6.47 -15.56 -25.30
C GLN A 216 5.64 -14.30 -24.95
N SER A 217 4.32 -14.42 -24.88
CA SER A 217 3.49 -13.34 -24.35
C SER A 217 3.98 -12.94 -22.96
N GLN A 218 4.06 -11.63 -22.71
CA GLN A 218 4.49 -11.08 -21.43
C GLN A 218 3.35 -10.32 -20.78
N ILE A 219 3.11 -10.63 -19.51
CA ILE A 219 2.15 -9.91 -18.68
C ILE A 219 2.88 -8.73 -18.04
N HIS A 220 2.31 -7.53 -18.19
CA HIS A 220 2.79 -6.31 -17.58
C HIS A 220 1.76 -5.76 -16.61
N THR A 221 2.22 -5.16 -15.52
CA THR A 221 1.34 -4.36 -14.64
C THR A 221 1.12 -2.98 -15.25
N LYS A 222 0.00 -2.37 -14.86
CA LYS A 222 -0.34 -1.01 -15.26
C LYS A 222 -1.12 -0.30 -14.16
N ASP A 223 -1.27 1.01 -14.32
CA ASP A 223 -2.22 1.77 -13.51
C ASP A 223 -3.64 1.19 -13.64
N PHE A 224 -4.40 1.29 -12.55
CA PHE A 224 -5.79 0.85 -12.52
C PHE A 224 -6.62 1.74 -13.45
N SER A 225 -6.74 1.29 -14.70
CA SER A 225 -7.26 2.09 -15.80
C SER A 225 -7.91 1.18 -16.86
N PRO A 226 -9.00 1.63 -17.49
CA PRO A 226 -9.57 0.91 -18.62
C PRO A 226 -8.71 0.99 -19.89
N PHE A 227 -7.61 1.74 -19.90
CA PHE A 227 -6.72 1.93 -21.06
C PHE A 227 -5.39 1.20 -20.88
N ASP A 228 -4.78 0.76 -21.99
CA ASP A 228 -3.57 -0.09 -22.01
C ASP A 228 -2.30 0.68 -22.39
N GLU A 229 -2.37 2.01 -22.38
CA GLU A 229 -1.30 2.89 -22.90
C GLU A 229 -0.20 3.20 -21.87
N SER A 230 -0.45 2.93 -20.59
CA SER A 230 0.44 3.29 -19.47
C SER A 230 0.89 2.03 -18.72
N MET A 231 1.75 1.24 -19.36
CA MET A 231 2.39 0.07 -18.74
C MET A 231 3.53 0.49 -17.82
N ASP A 232 3.67 -0.21 -16.70
CA ASP A 232 4.79 0.03 -15.80
C ASP A 232 6.09 -0.49 -16.40
N LYS A 233 7.18 0.28 -16.24
CA LYS A 233 8.52 -0.16 -16.65
C LYS A 233 9.06 -1.26 -15.73
N ASN A 234 8.70 -1.20 -14.46
CA ASN A 234 8.99 -2.20 -13.44
C ASN A 234 7.66 -2.68 -12.85
N PRO A 235 7.47 -3.98 -12.59
CA PRO A 235 6.22 -4.50 -12.05
C PRO A 235 5.82 -3.83 -10.73
N VAL A 236 4.57 -3.33 -10.66
CA VAL A 236 3.99 -2.72 -9.46
C VAL A 236 2.62 -3.33 -9.19
N VAL A 237 2.51 -4.11 -8.11
CA VAL A 237 1.24 -4.68 -7.65
C VAL A 237 0.50 -3.65 -6.79
N ARG A 238 -0.66 -3.20 -7.28
CA ARG A 238 -1.50 -2.18 -6.62
C ARG A 238 -2.59 -2.82 -5.77
N SER A 239 -2.82 -2.30 -4.56
CA SER A 239 -3.82 -2.83 -3.62
C SER A 239 -5.21 -2.20 -3.71
N VAL A 240 -5.49 -1.37 -4.74
CA VAL A 240 -6.74 -0.60 -4.83
C VAL A 240 -7.97 -1.50 -4.84
N ILE A 241 -7.98 -2.54 -5.68
CA ILE A 241 -9.10 -3.49 -5.75
C ILE A 241 -9.17 -4.35 -4.49
N LEU A 242 -8.03 -4.75 -3.92
CA LEU A 242 -7.99 -5.49 -2.65
C LEU A 242 -8.72 -4.72 -1.55
N LYS A 243 -8.36 -3.44 -1.35
CA LYS A 243 -8.97 -2.57 -0.34
C LYS A 243 -10.46 -2.32 -0.59
N LEU A 244 -10.88 -2.27 -1.85
CA LEU A 244 -12.30 -2.14 -2.20
C LEU A 244 -13.10 -3.42 -1.91
N LEU A 245 -12.55 -4.59 -2.25
CA LEU A 245 -13.19 -5.88 -1.98
C LEU A 245 -13.25 -6.18 -0.47
N LEU A 246 -12.22 -5.81 0.28
CA LEU A 246 -12.15 -6.05 1.72
C LEU A 246 -13.11 -5.18 2.55
N LYS A 247 -13.87 -4.27 1.91
CA LYS A 247 -15.05 -3.67 2.54
C LYS A 247 -16.15 -4.69 2.83
N TYR A 248 -16.19 -5.80 2.08
CA TYR A 248 -17.16 -6.89 2.24
C TYR A 248 -16.62 -8.02 3.12
N THR A 249 -17.47 -8.94 3.54
CA THR A 249 -17.02 -10.04 4.39
C THR A 249 -15.98 -10.89 3.67
N PHE A 250 -15.00 -11.42 4.40
CA PHE A 250 -13.90 -12.18 3.80
C PHE A 250 -14.41 -13.39 3.00
N ASP A 251 -15.45 -14.06 3.50
CA ASP A 251 -16.08 -15.20 2.82
C ASP A 251 -16.71 -14.85 1.47
N GLU A 252 -17.22 -13.62 1.29
CA GLU A 252 -17.80 -13.17 0.03
C GLU A 252 -16.75 -12.88 -1.04
N VAL A 253 -15.50 -12.58 -0.64
CA VAL A 253 -14.46 -12.10 -1.56
C VAL A 253 -13.21 -12.98 -1.68
N LYS A 254 -13.02 -13.97 -0.79
CA LYS A 254 -11.82 -14.81 -0.74
C LYS A 254 -11.46 -15.46 -2.07
N GLU A 255 -12.45 -15.93 -2.84
CA GLU A 255 -12.20 -16.57 -4.14
C GLU A 255 -11.57 -15.60 -5.15
N TYR A 256 -11.96 -14.32 -5.14
CA TYR A 256 -11.41 -13.30 -6.04
C TYR A 256 -10.01 -12.89 -5.63
N LEU A 257 -9.77 -12.76 -4.32
CA LEU A 257 -8.45 -12.45 -3.78
C LEU A 257 -7.45 -13.57 -4.08
N GLN A 258 -7.87 -14.83 -3.93
CA GLN A 258 -7.07 -16.00 -4.27
C GLN A 258 -6.79 -16.07 -5.77
N GLN A 259 -7.79 -15.87 -6.63
CA GLN A 259 -7.59 -15.85 -8.08
C GLN A 259 -6.58 -14.79 -8.51
N TYR A 260 -6.66 -13.59 -7.95
CA TYR A 260 -5.70 -12.53 -8.27
C TYR A 260 -4.29 -12.82 -7.72
N LEU A 261 -4.18 -13.38 -6.52
CA LEU A 261 -2.90 -13.81 -5.95
C LEU A 261 -2.23 -14.86 -6.85
N THR A 262 -2.97 -15.91 -7.22
CA THR A 262 -2.49 -16.96 -8.10
C THR A 262 -2.10 -16.43 -9.48
N LEU A 263 -2.88 -15.51 -10.06
CA LEU A 263 -2.54 -14.86 -11.33
C LEU A 263 -1.17 -14.15 -11.26
N ILE A 264 -0.91 -13.40 -10.18
CA ILE A 264 0.38 -12.72 -9.99
C ILE A 264 1.51 -13.75 -9.84
N GLU A 265 1.31 -14.79 -9.03
CA GLU A 265 2.30 -15.83 -8.79
C GLU A 265 2.67 -16.62 -10.04
N GLU A 266 1.70 -16.89 -10.93
CA GLU A 266 1.88 -17.62 -12.18
C GLU A 266 2.44 -16.75 -13.31
N SER A 267 2.20 -15.43 -13.27
CA SER A 267 2.60 -14.50 -14.33
C SER A 267 4.11 -14.21 -14.40
N ASN A 268 4.91 -14.70 -13.45
CA ASN A 268 6.36 -14.48 -13.36
C ASN A 268 6.80 -13.01 -13.40
N ILE A 269 5.92 -12.07 -13.02
CA ILE A 269 6.24 -10.64 -12.97
C ILE A 269 7.09 -10.26 -11.76
N LEU A 270 7.13 -11.09 -10.71
CA LEU A 270 7.89 -10.84 -9.49
C LEU A 270 8.99 -11.89 -9.33
N GLU A 271 10.16 -11.46 -8.87
CA GLU A 271 11.22 -12.38 -8.46
C GLU A 271 10.83 -13.11 -7.16
N ALA A 272 11.51 -14.21 -6.86
CA ALA A 272 11.19 -15.01 -5.66
C ALA A 272 11.33 -14.21 -4.35
N GLU A 273 12.26 -13.26 -4.30
CA GLU A 273 12.50 -12.40 -3.13
C GLU A 273 11.36 -11.39 -2.92
N ASP A 274 10.78 -10.88 -4.01
CA ASP A 274 9.68 -9.89 -4.00
C ASP A 274 8.32 -10.49 -3.59
N LYS A 275 8.18 -11.82 -3.64
CA LYS A 275 6.94 -12.50 -3.19
C LYS A 275 6.64 -12.26 -1.72
N ASN A 276 7.67 -12.05 -0.90
CA ASN A 276 7.47 -11.71 0.52
C ASN A 276 6.79 -10.35 0.68
N GLU A 277 7.17 -9.37 -0.14
CA GLU A 277 6.54 -8.03 -0.15
C GLU A 277 5.10 -8.11 -0.68
N LEU A 278 4.83 -8.99 -1.66
CA LEU A 278 3.47 -9.29 -2.10
C LEU A 278 2.62 -9.84 -0.95
N TYR A 279 3.09 -10.86 -0.24
CA TYR A 279 2.36 -11.43 0.89
C TYR A 279 2.18 -10.41 2.02
N ALA A 280 3.20 -9.59 2.30
CA ALA A 280 3.09 -8.50 3.26
C ALA A 280 2.02 -7.48 2.87
N LEU A 281 1.93 -7.10 1.58
CA LEU A 281 0.87 -6.21 1.07
C LEU A 281 -0.53 -6.77 1.34
N TYR A 282 -0.73 -8.07 1.08
CA TYR A 282 -2.00 -8.75 1.33
C TYR A 282 -2.33 -8.82 2.83
N ILE A 283 -1.36 -9.23 3.66
CA ILE A 283 -1.51 -9.28 5.12
C ILE A 283 -1.91 -7.90 5.65
N ASN A 284 -1.22 -6.84 5.24
CA ASN A 284 -1.53 -5.47 5.67
C ASN A 284 -2.94 -5.04 5.26
N CYS A 285 -3.37 -5.34 4.02
CA CYS A 285 -4.74 -5.00 3.60
C CYS A 285 -5.82 -5.78 4.38
N LEU A 286 -5.56 -7.05 4.69
CA LEU A 286 -6.46 -7.89 5.50
C LEU A 286 -6.52 -7.39 6.94
N GLU A 287 -5.36 -7.00 7.51
CA GLU A 287 -5.21 -6.41 8.83
C GLU A 287 -5.99 -5.08 8.94
N ASP A 288 -5.79 -4.15 7.99
CA ASP A 288 -6.51 -2.88 7.88
C ASP A 288 -8.04 -3.11 7.89
N SER A 289 -8.51 -4.07 7.09
CA SER A 289 -9.93 -4.42 7.00
C SER A 289 -10.51 -4.96 8.30
N MET A 290 -9.74 -5.76 9.05
CA MET A 290 -10.18 -6.26 10.35
C MET A 290 -10.17 -5.15 11.40
N PHE A 291 -9.16 -4.28 11.36
CA PHE A 291 -9.03 -3.15 12.25
C PHE A 291 -10.19 -2.16 12.09
N ASP A 292 -10.58 -1.83 10.85
CA ASP A 292 -11.71 -0.93 10.56
C ASP A 292 -13.05 -1.44 11.14
N ARG A 293 -13.21 -2.77 11.29
CA ARG A 293 -14.43 -3.39 11.85
C ARG A 293 -14.44 -3.44 13.37
N LYS A 294 -13.26 -3.48 14.01
CA LYS A 294 -13.11 -3.67 15.46
C LYS A 294 -13.90 -2.66 16.31
N PRO A 295 -13.92 -1.34 16.00
CA PRO A 295 -14.72 -0.37 16.76
C PRO A 295 -16.23 -0.60 16.69
N HIS A 296 -16.72 -1.15 15.57
CA HIS A 296 -18.13 -1.48 15.42
C HIS A 296 -18.52 -2.72 16.22
N GLU A 297 -17.60 -3.67 16.36
CA GLU A 297 -17.80 -4.92 17.10
C GLU A 297 -17.61 -4.76 18.62
N CYS A 298 -16.83 -3.77 19.08
CA CYS A 298 -16.49 -3.58 20.50
C CYS A 298 -17.02 -2.26 21.08
N GLN A 299 -18.35 -2.07 21.11
CA GLN A 299 -18.95 -0.83 21.66
C GLN A 299 -19.18 -0.90 23.18
N LYS A 300 -19.36 -2.11 23.73
CA LYS A 300 -19.61 -2.34 25.16
C LYS A 300 -18.54 -3.25 25.76
N PRO A 301 -18.30 -3.19 27.09
CA PRO A 301 -17.37 -4.09 27.77
C PRO A 301 -17.69 -5.59 27.57
N ALA A 302 -18.97 -5.95 27.47
CA ALA A 302 -19.38 -7.33 27.19
C ALA A 302 -18.97 -7.79 25.77
N ASP A 303 -18.94 -6.87 24.81
CA ASP A 303 -18.53 -7.17 23.44
C ASP A 303 -17.01 -7.41 23.36
N GLN A 304 -16.23 -6.68 24.17
CA GLN A 304 -14.79 -6.89 24.31
C GLN A 304 -14.47 -8.27 24.90
N GLN A 305 -15.25 -8.73 25.88
CA GLN A 305 -15.09 -10.06 26.45
C GLN A 305 -15.41 -11.17 25.44
N ALA A 306 -16.51 -11.03 24.68
CA ALA A 306 -16.88 -11.97 23.63
C ALA A 306 -15.84 -12.00 22.49
N TYR A 307 -15.27 -10.84 22.14
CA TYR A 307 -14.18 -10.74 21.18
C TYR A 307 -12.94 -11.52 21.64
N LEU A 308 -12.50 -11.30 22.88
CA LEU A 308 -11.33 -12.01 23.42
C LEU A 308 -11.53 -13.53 23.43
N GLN A 309 -12.72 -14.01 23.83
CA GLN A 309 -13.04 -15.44 23.79
C GLN A 309 -12.97 -16.01 22.37
N LYS A 310 -13.55 -15.32 21.40
CA LYS A 310 -13.50 -15.71 19.97
C LYS A 310 -12.07 -15.75 19.44
N GLU A 311 -11.21 -14.82 19.84
CA GLU A 311 -9.81 -14.80 19.44
C GLU A 311 -8.99 -15.89 20.16
N THR A 312 -9.29 -16.21 21.42
CA THR A 312 -8.69 -17.34 22.16
C THR A 312 -8.98 -18.68 21.46
N GLU A 313 -10.23 -18.93 21.09
CA GLU A 313 -10.64 -20.14 20.35
C GLU A 313 -9.91 -20.22 19.01
N PHE A 314 -9.83 -19.10 18.29
CA PHE A 314 -9.08 -19.01 17.03
C PHE A 314 -7.59 -19.35 17.20
N LEU A 315 -6.90 -18.76 18.19
CA LEU A 315 -5.48 -18.99 18.42
C LEU A 315 -5.19 -20.46 18.73
N SER A 316 -6.08 -21.11 19.48
CA SER A 316 -5.97 -22.53 19.80
C SER A 316 -6.09 -23.39 18.54
N HIS A 317 -7.10 -23.13 17.70
CA HIS A 317 -7.27 -23.83 16.42
C HIS A 317 -6.13 -23.57 15.43
N PHE A 318 -5.60 -22.35 15.38
CA PHE A 318 -4.49 -21.99 14.52
C PHE A 318 -3.19 -22.69 14.93
N LEU A 319 -2.94 -22.84 16.23
CA LEU A 319 -1.79 -23.57 16.74
C LEU A 319 -1.83 -25.05 16.33
N ASP A 320 -3.02 -25.67 16.41
CA ASP A 320 -3.23 -27.05 15.96
C ASP A 320 -2.97 -27.21 14.45
N SER A 321 -3.35 -26.24 13.63
CA SER A 321 -3.18 -26.32 12.17
C SER A 321 -1.72 -26.13 11.73
N VAL A 322 -1.00 -25.16 12.31
CA VAL A 322 0.39 -24.84 11.93
C VAL A 322 1.37 -25.96 12.33
N THR A 323 1.05 -26.74 13.36
CA THR A 323 1.90 -27.86 13.77
C THR A 323 1.77 -29.09 12.85
N ALA A 324 0.79 -29.11 11.94
CA ALA A 324 0.42 -30.30 11.16
C ALA A 324 0.99 -30.36 9.72
N SER A 325 1.39 -29.24 9.09
CA SER A 325 1.81 -29.23 7.67
C SER A 325 2.56 -27.97 7.24
N ALA A 326 3.46 -28.09 6.25
CA ALA A 326 4.00 -26.96 5.50
C ALA A 326 3.04 -26.63 4.35
N GLU A 327 2.20 -25.60 4.55
CA GLU A 327 1.18 -25.21 3.57
C GLU A 327 1.73 -24.30 2.47
N THR A 328 1.19 -24.48 1.27
CA THR A 328 1.23 -23.48 0.20
C THR A 328 0.56 -22.19 0.68
N VAL A 329 1.13 -21.03 0.34
CA VAL A 329 0.56 -19.74 0.76
C VAL A 329 -0.79 -19.51 0.07
N THR A 330 -1.87 -19.53 0.84
CA THR A 330 -3.24 -19.22 0.38
C THR A 330 -3.72 -17.90 0.98
N ILE A 331 -4.79 -17.33 0.41
CA ILE A 331 -5.40 -16.12 0.98
C ILE A 331 -5.96 -16.37 2.38
N GLU A 332 -6.49 -17.57 2.65
CA GLU A 332 -6.94 -17.98 3.97
C GLU A 332 -5.77 -18.00 4.97
N TYR A 333 -4.62 -18.55 4.57
CA TYR A 333 -3.43 -18.54 5.42
C TYR A 333 -2.96 -17.10 5.71
N LEU A 334 -2.89 -16.23 4.70
CA LEU A 334 -2.53 -14.82 4.88
C LEU A 334 -3.52 -14.09 5.80
N GLN A 335 -4.82 -14.42 5.71
CA GLN A 335 -5.85 -13.89 6.60
C GLN A 335 -5.64 -14.35 8.05
N GLN A 336 -5.29 -15.63 8.26
CA GLN A 336 -5.00 -16.13 9.60
C GLN A 336 -3.77 -15.44 10.19
N ILE A 337 -2.72 -15.22 9.40
CA ILE A 337 -1.53 -14.48 9.83
C ILE A 337 -1.86 -13.03 10.21
N ALA A 338 -2.68 -12.33 9.41
CA ALA A 338 -3.15 -10.98 9.75
C ALA A 338 -3.95 -10.98 11.07
N ARG A 339 -4.80 -11.98 11.30
CA ARG A 339 -5.56 -12.14 12.55
C ARG A 339 -4.66 -12.43 13.75
N VAL A 340 -3.63 -13.26 13.58
CA VAL A 340 -2.61 -13.51 14.60
C VAL A 340 -1.86 -12.22 14.96
N ARG A 341 -1.46 -11.40 13.98
CA ARG A 341 -0.81 -10.10 14.24
C ARG A 341 -1.69 -9.20 15.10
N LEU A 342 -2.98 -9.08 14.79
CA LEU A 342 -3.94 -8.33 15.60
C LEU A 342 -4.12 -8.88 17.03
N CYS A 343 -4.06 -10.22 17.19
CA CYS A 343 -4.06 -10.83 18.51
C CYS A 343 -2.80 -10.45 19.30
N LEU A 344 -1.63 -10.49 18.67
CA LEU A 344 -0.37 -10.07 19.28
C LEU A 344 -0.37 -8.57 19.60
N ASP A 345 -0.99 -7.74 18.76
CA ASP A 345 -1.20 -6.32 19.05
C ASP A 345 -2.07 -6.12 20.27
N THR A 346 -3.18 -6.84 20.34
CA THR A 346 -4.08 -6.78 21.50
C THR A 346 -3.37 -7.27 22.76
N ALA A 347 -2.56 -8.33 22.67
CA ALA A 347 -1.76 -8.85 23.77
C ALA A 347 -0.72 -7.82 24.27
N ALA A 348 -0.02 -7.12 23.37
CA ALA A 348 0.93 -6.08 23.73
C ALA A 348 0.27 -4.98 24.60
N HIS A 349 -0.93 -4.54 24.21
CA HIS A 349 -1.70 -3.56 24.98
C HIS A 349 -2.12 -4.12 26.36
N LEU A 350 -2.63 -5.36 26.41
CA LEU A 350 -3.11 -5.99 27.65
C LEU A 350 -1.99 -6.28 28.65
N LEU A 351 -0.81 -6.67 28.18
CA LEU A 351 0.36 -6.91 29.03
C LEU A 351 0.80 -5.62 29.75
N HIS A 352 0.68 -4.47 29.09
CA HIS A 352 0.96 -3.18 29.70
C HIS A 352 -0.10 -2.78 30.74
N SER A 353 -1.38 -2.86 30.40
CA SER A 353 -2.48 -2.48 31.31
C SER A 353 -2.56 -3.35 32.56
N THR A 354 -2.08 -4.59 32.48
CA THR A 354 -2.04 -5.51 33.64
C THR A 354 -0.97 -5.09 34.66
N GLN A 355 0.11 -4.42 34.23
CA GLN A 355 1.16 -3.92 35.12
C GLN A 355 0.85 -2.54 35.71
N SER A 356 0.10 -1.68 35.02
CA SER A 356 -0.24 -0.33 35.51
C SER A 356 -1.21 -0.32 36.69
N GLY A 357 -1.82 -1.47 37.03
CA GLY A 357 -2.77 -1.59 38.13
C GLY A 357 -4.15 -0.99 37.83
N GLU A 358 -4.42 -0.62 36.58
CA GLU A 358 -5.66 0.06 36.17
C GLU A 358 -6.88 -0.86 36.07
N CYS A 359 -6.73 -2.16 36.33
CA CYS A 359 -7.81 -3.14 36.21
C CYS A 359 -7.97 -3.96 37.50
N GLU A 360 -8.71 -3.45 38.47
CA GLU A 360 -9.01 -4.11 39.76
C GLU A 360 -9.83 -5.41 39.61
N ASN A 361 -10.37 -5.70 38.43
CA ASN A 361 -10.99 -6.98 38.09
C ASN A 361 -10.26 -7.60 36.90
N ARG A 362 -9.38 -8.59 37.15
CA ARG A 362 -8.94 -9.50 36.07
C ARG A 362 -10.17 -10.24 35.57
N GLN A 363 -10.70 -9.82 34.43
CA GLN A 363 -11.75 -10.57 33.75
C GLN A 363 -11.13 -11.87 33.26
N ASP A 364 -11.67 -13.02 33.66
CA ASP A 364 -11.12 -14.36 33.34
C ASP A 364 -10.75 -14.54 31.86
N ALA A 365 -11.54 -13.91 30.95
CA ALA A 365 -11.30 -13.92 29.52
C ALA A 365 -9.97 -13.26 29.08
N VAL A 366 -9.46 -12.26 29.80
CA VAL A 366 -8.17 -11.62 29.50
C VAL A 366 -7.02 -12.57 29.79
N GLU A 367 -7.06 -13.26 30.93
CA GLU A 367 -6.02 -14.23 31.28
C GLU A 367 -6.07 -15.45 30.36
N GLU A 368 -7.27 -15.92 30.00
CA GLU A 368 -7.46 -17.02 29.05
C GLU A 368 -6.87 -16.67 27.66
N PHE A 369 -7.15 -15.46 27.17
CA PHE A 369 -6.57 -14.94 25.93
C PHE A 369 -5.03 -14.83 26.00
N LEU A 370 -4.49 -14.25 27.07
CA LEU A 370 -3.04 -14.19 27.25
C LEU A 370 -2.41 -15.58 27.37
N CYS A 371 -3.10 -16.55 27.97
CA CYS A 371 -2.66 -17.95 28.00
C CYS A 371 -2.58 -18.54 26.58
N ALA A 372 -3.58 -18.32 25.73
CA ALA A 372 -3.54 -18.77 24.34
C ALA A 372 -2.37 -18.14 23.55
N VAL A 373 -2.10 -16.84 23.75
CA VAL A 373 -0.94 -16.16 23.14
C VAL A 373 0.39 -16.75 23.62
N ARG A 374 0.50 -17.07 24.92
CA ARG A 374 1.67 -17.75 25.48
C ARG A 374 1.87 -19.13 24.85
N SER A 375 0.80 -19.91 24.71
CA SER A 375 0.84 -21.22 24.06
C SER A 375 1.25 -21.10 22.59
N LEU A 376 0.70 -20.15 21.83
CA LEU A 376 1.13 -19.88 20.46
C LEU A 376 2.66 -19.63 20.41
N CYS A 377 3.17 -18.76 21.27
CA CYS A 377 4.60 -18.41 21.28
C CYS A 377 5.49 -19.57 21.74
N LYS A 378 5.00 -20.48 22.59
CA LYS A 378 5.78 -21.62 23.10
C LYS A 378 5.76 -22.82 22.18
N GLU A 379 4.59 -23.14 21.64
CA GLU A 379 4.29 -24.45 21.04
C GLU A 379 4.39 -24.44 19.52
N SER A 380 4.24 -23.28 18.87
CA SER A 380 4.27 -23.17 17.39
C SER A 380 5.65 -23.42 16.76
N LYS A 381 6.72 -23.46 17.56
CA LYS A 381 8.13 -23.53 17.11
C LYS A 381 8.53 -22.40 16.14
N ASN A 382 7.79 -21.29 16.14
CA ASN A 382 8.06 -20.13 15.32
C ASN A 382 8.34 -18.90 16.19
N ASP A 383 9.63 -18.57 16.35
CA ASP A 383 10.06 -17.43 17.16
C ASP A 383 9.67 -16.08 16.56
N TRP A 384 9.23 -16.00 15.31
CA TRP A 384 8.77 -14.74 14.72
C TRP A 384 7.57 -14.16 15.45
N TYR A 385 6.71 -14.97 16.08
CA TYR A 385 5.61 -14.46 16.91
C TYR A 385 6.12 -13.74 18.17
N ARG A 386 7.17 -14.29 18.81
CA ARG A 386 7.86 -13.65 19.93
C ARG A 386 8.54 -12.36 19.49
N VAL A 387 9.27 -12.40 18.38
CA VAL A 387 9.95 -11.23 17.80
C VAL A 387 8.96 -10.12 17.46
N TYR A 388 7.84 -10.47 16.82
CA TYR A 388 6.78 -9.51 16.50
C TYR A 388 6.21 -8.88 17.77
N LEU A 389 5.86 -9.69 18.77
CA LEU A 389 5.30 -9.20 20.04
C LEU A 389 6.29 -8.29 20.80
N ILE A 390 7.57 -8.67 20.88
CA ILE A 390 8.63 -7.85 21.49
C ILE A 390 8.77 -6.51 20.76
N ARG A 391 8.85 -6.52 19.43
CA ARG A 391 8.95 -5.30 18.61
C ARG A 391 7.75 -4.40 18.81
N ASN A 392 6.57 -4.99 18.89
CA ASN A 392 5.33 -4.25 19.09
C ASN A 392 5.27 -3.60 20.48
N ILE A 393 5.56 -4.35 21.54
CA ILE A 393 5.68 -3.80 22.90
C ILE A 393 6.73 -2.68 22.93
N SER A 394 7.88 -2.88 22.30
CA SER A 394 8.93 -1.86 22.20
C SER A 394 8.46 -0.61 21.44
N SER A 395 7.64 -0.76 20.40
CA SER A 395 7.11 0.37 19.64
C SER A 395 6.08 1.20 20.42
N GLN A 396 5.29 0.53 21.28
CA GLN A 396 4.27 1.17 22.11
C GLN A 396 4.82 1.78 23.40
N GLN A 397 5.79 1.12 24.05
CA GLN A 397 6.23 1.43 25.43
C GLN A 397 7.72 1.75 25.56
N GLY A 398 8.50 1.63 24.47
CA GLY A 398 9.94 1.86 24.45
C GLY A 398 10.77 0.60 24.80
N VAL A 399 12.06 0.66 24.44
CA VAL A 399 13.00 -0.46 24.63
C VAL A 399 13.27 -0.73 26.11
N GLU A 400 13.28 0.32 26.94
CA GLU A 400 13.49 0.21 28.39
C GLU A 400 12.40 -0.61 29.08
N TYR A 401 11.17 -0.56 28.57
CA TYR A 401 10.06 -1.39 29.08
C TYR A 401 10.32 -2.88 28.80
N VAL A 402 10.72 -3.21 27.57
CA VAL A 402 11.10 -4.58 27.18
C VAL A 402 12.29 -5.09 28.00
N GLN A 403 13.31 -4.25 28.23
CA GLN A 403 14.45 -4.60 29.08
C GLN A 403 14.04 -4.90 30.53
N ARG A 404 13.05 -4.18 31.08
CA ARG A 404 12.49 -4.50 32.40
C ARG A 404 11.78 -5.85 32.40
N MET A 405 11.02 -6.15 31.35
CA MET A 405 10.38 -7.47 31.19
C MET A 405 11.41 -8.59 31.07
N LEU A 406 12.55 -8.36 30.40
CA LEU A 406 13.63 -9.34 30.29
C LEU A 406 14.26 -9.67 31.66
N ARG A 407 14.37 -8.68 32.56
CA ARG A 407 14.86 -8.87 33.93
C ARG A 407 13.86 -9.63 34.81
N ASP A 408 12.55 -9.49 34.57
CA ASP A 408 11.50 -10.27 35.24
C ASP A 408 11.32 -11.64 34.57
N THR A 409 12.27 -12.54 34.88
CA THR A 409 12.30 -13.89 34.34
C THR A 409 11.20 -14.79 34.92
N GLU A 410 10.58 -14.44 36.04
CA GLU A 410 9.48 -15.23 36.60
C GLU A 410 8.21 -15.10 35.75
N THR A 411 7.89 -13.87 35.33
CA THR A 411 6.65 -13.58 34.59
C THR A 411 6.80 -13.72 33.07
N TYR A 412 7.93 -13.29 32.50
CA TYR A 412 8.07 -13.08 31.05
C TYR A 412 9.06 -14.01 30.35
N ARG A 413 9.54 -15.08 31.02
CA ARG A 413 10.46 -16.08 30.42
C ARG A 413 9.97 -16.67 29.10
N TRP A 414 8.66 -16.74 28.89
CA TRP A 414 8.07 -17.29 27.68
C TRP A 414 8.20 -16.40 26.44
N LEU A 415 8.43 -15.10 26.64
CA LEU A 415 8.42 -14.10 25.57
C LEU A 415 9.77 -14.04 24.85
N PHE A 416 10.87 -14.26 25.56
CA PHE A 416 12.23 -14.09 25.03
C PHE A 416 12.85 -15.44 24.64
N PRO A 417 13.40 -15.59 23.42
CA PRO A 417 14.18 -16.77 23.04
C PRO A 417 15.37 -17.02 23.98
N GLU A 418 15.83 -18.27 24.08
CA GLU A 418 16.88 -18.66 25.02
C GLU A 418 18.21 -17.94 24.75
N GLU A 419 18.50 -17.61 23.49
CA GLU A 419 19.70 -16.89 23.06
C GLU A 419 19.75 -15.46 23.62
N VAL A 420 18.59 -14.80 23.72
CA VAL A 420 18.48 -13.42 24.25
C VAL A 420 18.59 -13.42 25.77
N GLN A 421 18.11 -14.48 26.44
CA GLN A 421 18.20 -14.61 27.89
C GLN A 421 19.64 -14.84 28.38
N GLN A 422 20.51 -15.42 27.55
CA GLN A 422 21.91 -15.69 27.89
C GLN A 422 22.81 -14.44 27.79
N GLN A 423 22.40 -13.40 27.04
CA GLN A 423 23.15 -12.15 26.86
C GLN A 423 22.95 -11.15 28.00
N ASN A 424 22.59 -11.62 29.19
CA ASN A 424 22.16 -10.84 30.36
C ASN A 424 23.32 -10.09 31.07
N GLU A 425 24.28 -9.55 30.31
CA GLU A 425 25.18 -8.52 30.82
C GLU A 425 24.44 -7.18 30.83
N ASP A 426 24.70 -6.37 31.86
CA ASP A 426 23.96 -5.17 32.25
C ASP A 426 23.65 -4.26 31.05
N VAL A 427 22.48 -4.45 30.42
CA VAL A 427 22.14 -3.75 29.18
C VAL A 427 21.96 -2.27 29.54
N GLY A 428 22.95 -1.47 29.14
CA GLY A 428 22.95 -0.02 29.35
C GLY A 428 21.73 0.64 28.73
N GLN A 429 21.29 1.76 29.31
CA GLN A 429 20.21 2.57 28.74
C GLN A 429 20.60 3.07 27.34
N MET A 430 19.63 3.30 26.46
CA MET A 430 19.86 3.90 25.15
C MET A 430 20.48 5.30 25.30
N ASP A 431 21.62 5.53 24.66
CA ASP A 431 22.24 6.86 24.65
C ASP A 431 21.57 7.74 23.59
N GLN A 432 20.58 8.52 24.03
CA GLN A 432 19.83 9.44 23.18
C GLN A 432 20.69 10.61 22.66
N TYR A 433 21.87 10.87 23.25
CA TYR A 433 22.75 11.95 22.83
C TYR A 433 23.59 11.59 21.60
N LEU A 434 23.53 10.35 21.12
CA LEU A 434 24.09 9.95 19.82
C LEU A 434 23.52 10.75 18.64
N VAL A 435 22.41 11.49 18.83
CA VAL A 435 21.92 12.50 17.87
C VAL A 435 22.99 13.53 17.45
N TYR A 436 23.98 13.78 18.30
CA TYR A 436 25.09 14.69 18.00
C TYR A 436 26.20 14.07 17.13
N GLY A 437 26.08 12.78 16.80
CA GLY A 437 26.95 12.04 15.91
C GLY A 437 28.33 11.75 16.49
N ASP A 438 29.25 11.35 15.60
CA ASP A 438 30.56 10.80 15.93
C ASP A 438 31.38 11.70 16.86
N ASN A 439 31.29 13.02 16.70
CA ASN A 439 32.02 13.98 17.55
C ASN A 439 31.64 13.85 19.04
N TYR A 440 30.36 13.64 19.35
CA TYR A 440 29.93 13.37 20.72
C TYR A 440 30.34 11.96 21.14
N GLN A 441 30.16 10.97 20.27
CA GLN A 441 30.47 9.58 20.59
C GLN A 441 31.94 9.40 21.02
N VAL A 442 32.90 9.98 20.28
CA VAL A 442 34.33 9.87 20.61
C VAL A 442 34.64 10.55 21.94
N ILE A 443 34.02 11.71 22.22
CA ILE A 443 34.18 12.40 23.52
C ILE A 443 33.57 11.56 24.66
N ARG A 444 32.41 10.95 24.44
CA ARG A 444 31.76 10.07 25.43
C ARG A 444 32.62 8.84 25.72
N GLU A 445 33.16 8.19 24.70
CA GLU A 445 34.07 7.03 24.87
C GLU A 445 35.34 7.42 25.64
N ALA A 446 35.91 8.60 25.37
CA ALA A 446 37.03 9.13 26.14
C ALA A 446 36.66 9.40 27.61
N VAL A 447 35.46 9.91 27.88
CA VAL A 447 34.96 10.10 29.25
C VAL A 447 34.72 8.76 29.95
N ALA A 448 34.10 7.78 29.28
CA ALA A 448 33.87 6.44 29.83
C ALA A 448 35.18 5.77 30.22
N LYS A 449 36.20 5.88 29.35
CA LYS A 449 37.54 5.34 29.63
C LYS A 449 38.25 6.09 30.77
N ALA A 450 38.13 7.41 30.82
CA ALA A 450 38.68 8.20 31.92
C ALA A 450 38.10 7.82 33.28
N VAL A 451 36.80 7.49 33.33
CA VAL A 451 36.12 7.03 34.56
C VAL A 451 36.64 5.66 35.02
N LEU A 452 37.05 4.79 34.09
CA LEU A 452 37.60 3.46 34.40
C LEU A 452 39.10 3.49 34.76
N GLU A 453 39.87 4.34 34.09
CA GLU A 453 41.34 4.38 34.18
C GLU A 453 41.90 5.52 35.05
N ASP A 454 41.04 6.37 35.62
CA ASP A 454 41.37 7.57 36.41
C ASP A 454 42.33 8.54 35.68
N SER A 455 42.16 8.68 34.37
CA SER A 455 43.02 9.50 33.50
C SER A 455 42.22 10.41 32.57
N VAL A 456 42.42 11.73 32.71
CA VAL A 456 41.66 12.77 31.98
C VAL A 456 42.34 13.15 30.64
N GLN A 457 43.57 12.70 30.42
CA GLN A 457 44.42 13.12 29.29
C GLN A 457 43.75 12.83 27.93
N GLU A 458 43.06 11.70 27.82
CA GLU A 458 42.40 11.27 26.59
C GLU A 458 41.17 12.14 26.23
N ILE A 459 40.50 12.70 27.24
CA ILE A 459 39.41 13.66 27.02
C ILE A 459 39.98 14.94 26.40
N GLU A 460 41.10 15.44 26.92
CA GLU A 460 41.75 16.66 26.40
C GLU A 460 42.23 16.46 24.95
N ASP A 461 42.93 15.35 24.68
CA ASP A 461 43.43 15.00 23.35
C ASP A 461 42.29 14.84 22.33
N THR A 462 41.17 14.28 22.77
CA THR A 462 39.97 14.11 21.93
C THR A 462 39.27 15.46 21.68
N CYS A 463 39.22 16.34 22.69
CA CYS A 463 38.66 17.68 22.56
C CYS A 463 39.50 18.60 21.66
N GLN A 464 40.81 18.40 21.60
CA GLN A 464 41.72 19.11 20.70
C GLN A 464 41.57 18.64 19.25
N ARG A 465 41.36 17.33 19.03
CA ARG A 465 41.13 16.75 17.70
C ARG A 465 39.72 16.98 17.16
N CYS A 466 38.75 17.28 18.03
CA CYS A 466 37.37 17.52 17.63
C CYS A 466 37.23 18.82 16.82
N THR A 467 36.70 18.71 15.60
CA THR A 467 36.50 19.84 14.66
C THR A 467 35.31 20.72 15.02
N ALA A 468 34.52 20.36 16.04
CA ALA A 468 33.33 21.09 16.44
C ALA A 468 33.66 22.45 17.09
N PRO A 469 32.79 23.46 16.93
CA PRO A 469 32.92 24.75 17.62
C PRO A 469 33.04 24.58 19.13
N ALA A 470 33.78 25.47 19.81
CA ALA A 470 34.05 25.39 21.25
C ALA A 470 32.78 25.18 22.09
N ARG A 471 31.69 25.90 21.78
CA ARG A 471 30.41 25.76 22.47
C ARG A 471 29.78 24.37 22.34
N ARG A 472 29.94 23.71 21.17
CA ARG A 472 29.47 22.33 20.96
C ARG A 472 30.35 21.31 21.68
N ARG A 473 31.68 21.53 21.69
CA ARG A 473 32.60 20.69 22.47
C ARG A 473 32.26 20.73 23.96
N THR A 474 32.01 21.91 24.52
CA THR A 474 31.56 22.04 25.92
C THR A 474 30.26 21.28 26.15
N LEU A 475 29.28 21.39 25.25
CA LEU A 475 28.03 20.63 25.34
C LEU A 475 28.29 19.11 25.31
N TYR A 476 29.13 18.61 24.41
CA TYR A 476 29.46 17.19 24.31
C TYR A 476 30.08 16.65 25.59
N ILE A 477 31.03 17.40 26.18
CA ILE A 477 31.65 17.03 27.47
C ILE A 477 30.58 16.97 28.57
N LEU A 478 29.69 17.97 28.67
CA LEU A 478 28.64 17.99 29.69
C LEU A 478 27.67 16.81 29.54
N LEU A 479 27.27 16.48 28.31
CA LEU A 479 26.40 15.33 28.04
C LEU A 479 27.10 14.00 28.31
N ALA A 480 28.37 13.88 27.94
CA ALA A 480 29.17 12.70 28.21
C ALA A 480 29.37 12.47 29.72
N LEU A 481 29.65 13.54 30.48
CA LEU A 481 29.75 13.47 31.95
C LEU A 481 28.41 13.09 32.57
N PHE A 482 27.30 13.69 32.11
CA PHE A 482 25.98 13.30 32.59
C PHE A 482 25.70 11.81 32.30
N ARG A 483 26.07 11.35 31.10
CA ARG A 483 25.85 9.97 30.67
C ARG A 483 26.72 8.98 31.44
N GLU A 484 28.03 9.16 31.48
CA GLU A 484 28.97 8.18 32.00
C GLU A 484 29.20 8.30 33.51
N VAL A 485 28.96 9.47 34.11
CA VAL A 485 29.17 9.71 35.55
C VAL A 485 27.83 9.81 36.29
N THR A 486 26.94 10.72 35.84
CA THR A 486 25.68 10.96 36.57
C THR A 486 24.72 9.77 36.49
N SER A 487 24.70 9.03 35.37
CA SER A 487 23.81 7.87 35.23
C SER A 487 24.24 6.67 36.09
N LEU A 488 25.52 6.55 36.46
CA LEU A 488 26.00 5.51 37.37
C LEU A 488 25.35 5.61 38.75
N TYR A 489 25.05 6.82 39.23
CA TYR A 489 24.33 7.02 40.48
C TYR A 489 22.86 6.55 40.44
N ARG A 490 22.29 6.29 39.25
CA ARG A 490 20.97 5.63 39.12
C ARG A 490 21.07 4.10 39.18
N ALA A 491 22.24 3.51 38.97
CA ALA A 491 22.40 2.07 39.01
C ALA A 491 22.24 1.55 40.45
N ALA A 492 21.53 0.44 40.61
CA ALA A 492 21.31 -0.21 41.91
C ALA A 492 22.61 -0.76 42.53
N ASN A 493 23.64 -0.98 41.70
CA ASN A 493 24.93 -1.46 42.14
C ASN A 493 25.81 -0.29 42.64
N THR A 494 25.88 -0.14 43.96
CA THR A 494 26.64 0.92 44.63
C THR A 494 28.16 0.79 44.47
N GLY A 495 28.68 -0.36 44.02
CA GLY A 495 30.11 -0.56 43.75
C GLY A 495 30.60 0.13 42.47
N LEU A 496 29.68 0.60 41.61
CA LEU A 496 29.99 1.34 40.37
C LEU A 496 29.82 2.85 40.55
N HIS A 497 29.49 3.33 41.76
CA HIS A 497 29.32 4.75 42.02
C HIS A 497 30.69 5.42 42.07
N PRO A 498 30.95 6.44 41.24
CA PRO A 498 32.14 7.28 41.39
C PRO A 498 32.16 7.91 42.80
N PRO A 499 33.34 8.02 43.44
CA PRO A 499 33.48 8.50 44.82
C PRO A 499 32.97 9.91 45.08
#